data_AF-A0A6P0XN04-F1
#
_entry.id   AF-A0A6P0XN04-F1
#
_cell.length_a   1.000
_cell.length_b   1.000
_cell.length_c   1.000
_cell.angle_alpha   90.00
_cell.angle_beta   90.00
_cell.angle_gamma   90.00
#
_symmetry.space_group_name_H-M   'P 1'
#
loop_
_entity.id
_entity.type
_entity.pdbx_description
1 polymer ?
#
loop_
_entity_poly.entity_id
_entity_poly.type
_entity_poly.pdbx_seq_one_letter_code
_entity_poly.pdbx_strand_id
1 'polypeptide(L)'
;YNPDKDRYVTVYPYLTHFPNKNTPPKLGFTIIAANDTPHLDLKVNEFKLSGLWQFIAVCKCPVISIHRNRKGKGDRVSRLKKKFDNEKLNKKLTRANHVPVLWRDAPVKPFRFNPKLEKDQQGDRYFVEIKAKFIPGREQWGFMELLGEPTLDVPKFYKPEKIPNSKVA
;
A
#
# COMPACT_ATOMS: atom_id res chain seq x y z
N TYR A 1 10.94 -28.69 -15.18
CA TYR A 1 11.18 -27.27 -15.50
C TYR A 1 11.32 -27.19 -17.02
N ASN A 2 10.42 -26.49 -17.71
CA ASN A 2 10.49 -26.31 -19.16
C ASN A 2 10.83 -24.84 -19.41
N PRO A 3 12.07 -24.52 -19.88
CA PRO A 3 12.50 -23.15 -20.12
C PRO A 3 11.79 -22.48 -21.30
N ASP A 4 11.12 -23.27 -22.16
CA ASP A 4 10.51 -22.80 -23.42
C ASP A 4 9.05 -22.37 -23.27
N LYS A 5 8.49 -22.42 -22.05
CA LYS A 5 7.13 -21.97 -21.76
C LYS A 5 7.13 -20.59 -21.12
N ASP A 6 6.40 -19.66 -21.74
CA ASP A 6 6.04 -18.39 -21.12
C ASP A 6 5.33 -18.62 -19.78
N ARG A 7 5.79 -17.91 -18.74
CA ARG A 7 5.22 -17.99 -17.40
C ARG A 7 4.70 -16.63 -16.95
N TYR A 8 3.50 -16.64 -16.40
CA TYR A 8 2.83 -15.47 -15.85
C TYR A 8 3.13 -15.39 -14.35
N VAL A 9 3.96 -14.42 -13.98
CA VAL A 9 4.28 -14.14 -12.58
C VAL A 9 3.34 -13.09 -12.04
N THR A 10 2.51 -13.48 -11.09
CA THR A 10 1.69 -12.53 -10.32
C THR A 10 2.49 -11.99 -9.17
N VAL A 11 2.58 -10.67 -9.12
CA VAL A 11 3.36 -9.95 -8.13
C VAL A 11 2.53 -8.91 -7.41
N TYR A 12 3.01 -8.49 -6.24
CA TYR A 12 2.51 -7.33 -5.54
C TYR A 12 3.65 -6.34 -5.27
N PRO A 13 3.45 -5.03 -5.50
CA PRO A 13 4.51 -4.06 -5.25
C PRO A 13 4.85 -4.00 -3.76
N TYR A 14 6.11 -3.74 -3.47
CA TYR A 14 6.65 -3.49 -2.14
C TYR A 14 7.62 -2.32 -2.23
N LEU A 15 7.32 -1.22 -1.53
CA LEU A 15 8.12 0.00 -1.59
C LEU A 15 8.71 0.34 -0.23
N THR A 16 9.98 0.73 -0.23
CA THR A 16 10.66 1.30 0.94
C THR A 16 10.95 2.77 0.69
N HIS A 17 10.17 3.65 1.32
CA HIS A 17 10.40 5.09 1.33
C HIS A 17 11.50 5.46 2.33
N PHE A 18 12.30 6.47 1.99
CA PHE A 18 13.37 7.01 2.81
C PHE A 18 12.98 8.40 3.37
N PRO A 19 13.57 8.87 4.48
CA PRO A 19 13.19 10.15 5.10
C PRO A 19 13.28 11.36 4.15
N ASN A 20 14.21 11.34 3.19
CA ASN A 20 14.34 12.39 2.20
C ASN A 20 13.31 12.21 1.07
N LYS A 21 12.38 13.16 0.95
CA LYS A 21 11.35 13.20 -0.11
C LYS A 21 11.89 13.26 -1.55
N ASN A 22 13.15 13.61 -1.73
CA ASN A 22 13.81 13.64 -3.04
C ASN A 22 14.43 12.29 -3.43
N THR A 23 14.62 11.39 -2.46
CA THR A 23 15.15 10.06 -2.71
C THR A 23 14.02 9.16 -3.22
N PRO A 24 14.15 8.57 -4.42
CA PRO A 24 13.16 7.61 -4.92
C PRO A 24 12.98 6.43 -3.95
N PRO A 25 11.76 5.92 -3.77
CA PRO A 25 11.53 4.75 -2.94
C PRO A 25 12.19 3.52 -3.58
N LYS A 26 12.82 2.67 -2.77
CA LYS A 26 13.31 1.38 -3.29
C LYS A 26 12.10 0.50 -3.64
N LEU A 27 11.92 0.21 -4.92
CA LEU A 27 10.88 -0.67 -5.42
C LEU A 27 11.36 -2.13 -5.48
N GLY A 28 10.49 -3.03 -5.02
CA GLY A 28 10.58 -4.46 -5.27
C GLY A 28 9.20 -5.06 -5.46
N PHE A 29 9.18 -6.32 -5.85
CA PHE A 29 7.96 -7.08 -6.08
C PHE A 29 7.97 -8.35 -5.24
N THR A 30 6.88 -8.59 -4.50
CA THR A 30 6.67 -9.88 -3.83
C THR A 30 5.96 -10.79 -4.82
N ILE A 31 6.58 -11.92 -5.15
CA ILE A 31 5.94 -12.97 -5.96
C ILE A 31 4.81 -13.59 -5.14
N ILE A 32 3.62 -13.63 -5.73
CA ILE A 32 2.42 -14.23 -5.13
C ILE A 32 2.16 -15.60 -5.75
N ALA A 33 2.30 -15.71 -7.06
CA ALA A 33 2.13 -16.97 -7.79
C ALA A 33 2.89 -16.91 -9.12
N ALA A 34 3.25 -18.09 -9.64
CA ALA A 34 3.78 -18.26 -10.98
C ALA A 34 2.94 -19.35 -11.66
N ASN A 35 2.31 -19.01 -12.77
CA ASN A 35 1.38 -19.90 -13.47
C ASN A 35 1.72 -19.94 -14.96
N ASP A 36 1.34 -21.02 -15.63
CA ASP A 36 1.51 -21.16 -17.08
C ASP A 36 0.49 -20.32 -17.87
N THR A 37 -0.59 -19.87 -17.21
CA THR A 37 -1.64 -19.01 -17.81
C THR A 37 -2.00 -17.84 -16.88
N PRO A 38 -2.50 -16.71 -17.42
CA PRO A 38 -3.02 -15.62 -16.61
C PRO A 38 -4.24 -16.09 -15.81
N HIS A 39 -4.21 -15.94 -14.49
CA HIS A 39 -5.32 -16.32 -13.60
C HIS A 39 -6.05 -15.12 -13.00
N LEU A 40 -5.55 -13.91 -13.25
CA LEU A 40 -6.18 -12.67 -12.84
C LEU A 40 -6.69 -11.94 -14.07
N ASP A 41 -7.83 -11.27 -13.92
CA ASP A 41 -8.33 -10.30 -14.89
C ASP A 41 -7.52 -8.99 -14.83
N LEU A 42 -6.26 -9.09 -15.22
CA LEU A 42 -5.25 -8.03 -15.27
C LEU A 42 -4.32 -8.30 -16.46
N LYS A 43 -4.02 -7.27 -17.25
CA LYS A 43 -2.96 -7.35 -18.26
C LYS A 43 -1.58 -7.22 -17.62
N VAL A 44 -0.54 -7.50 -18.40
CA VAL A 44 0.85 -7.28 -17.97
C VAL A 44 1.02 -5.83 -17.49
N ASN A 45 1.66 -5.66 -16.33
CA ASN A 45 1.87 -4.38 -15.65
C ASN A 45 0.60 -3.69 -15.12
N GLU A 46 -0.57 -4.33 -15.13
CA GLU A 46 -1.77 -3.82 -14.45
C GLU A 46 -1.85 -4.35 -13.02
N PHE A 47 -2.33 -3.50 -12.12
CA PHE A 47 -2.43 -3.77 -10.70
C PHE A 47 -3.78 -3.32 -10.17
N LYS A 48 -4.39 -4.12 -9.28
CA LYS A 48 -5.48 -3.68 -8.42
C LYS A 48 -4.90 -3.13 -7.12
N LEU A 49 -5.14 -1.85 -6.86
CA LEU A 49 -4.65 -1.14 -5.68
C LEU A 49 -5.85 -0.66 -4.85
N SER A 50 -5.94 -1.11 -3.60
CA SER A 50 -7.01 -0.71 -2.68
C SER A 50 -6.41 -0.19 -1.38
N GLY A 51 -6.73 1.05 -0.99
CA GLY A 51 -6.13 1.67 0.18
C GLY A 51 -6.52 3.13 0.37
N LEU A 52 -5.87 3.78 1.33
CA LEU A 52 -6.12 5.18 1.66
C LEU A 52 -5.41 6.11 0.68
N TRP A 53 -6.16 6.99 0.02
CA TRP A 53 -5.62 8.00 -0.91
C TRP A 53 -5.09 9.22 -0.16
N GLN A 54 -3.77 9.44 -0.15
CA GLN A 54 -3.17 10.49 0.68
C GLN A 54 -1.77 10.93 0.23
N PHE A 55 -1.32 12.08 0.75
CA PHE A 55 0.08 12.46 0.78
C PHE A 55 0.78 11.92 2.02
N ILE A 56 2.06 11.57 1.89
CA ILE A 56 2.95 11.24 3.00
C ILE A 56 4.17 12.18 2.98
N ALA A 57 4.77 12.42 4.14
CA ALA A 57 5.88 13.39 4.28
C ALA A 57 7.11 13.08 3.41
N VAL A 58 7.29 11.79 3.08
CA VAL A 58 8.48 11.26 2.41
C VAL A 58 8.30 11.01 0.91
N CYS A 59 7.16 11.42 0.33
CA CYS A 59 6.90 11.25 -1.11
C CYS A 59 6.26 12.52 -1.68
N LYS A 60 6.76 12.98 -2.83
CA LYS A 60 6.19 14.15 -3.55
C LYS A 60 4.87 13.83 -4.25
N CYS A 61 4.72 12.57 -4.67
CA CYS A 61 3.52 12.08 -5.33
C CYS A 61 2.50 11.65 -4.25
N PRO A 62 1.19 11.87 -4.46
CA PRO A 62 0.20 11.19 -3.66
C PRO A 62 0.33 9.67 -3.81
N VAL A 63 -0.02 8.96 -2.74
CA VAL A 63 0.12 7.51 -2.62
C VAL A 63 -1.22 6.88 -2.27
N ILE A 64 -1.37 5.61 -2.66
CA ILE A 64 -2.34 4.72 -2.04
C ILE A 64 -1.61 3.96 -0.93
N SER A 65 -2.04 4.16 0.32
CA SER A 65 -1.52 3.42 1.47
C SER A 65 -2.31 2.13 1.65
N ILE A 66 -1.64 1.02 1.34
CA ILE A 66 -2.23 -0.31 1.30
C ILE A 66 -1.90 -1.07 2.58
N HIS A 67 -2.95 -1.41 3.32
CA HIS A 67 -2.88 -2.17 4.56
C HIS A 67 -3.23 -3.64 4.29
N ARG A 68 -2.21 -4.49 4.13
CA ARG A 68 -2.37 -5.95 3.88
C ARG A 68 -2.59 -6.78 5.15
N ASN A 69 -2.87 -6.10 6.26
CA ASN A 69 -3.05 -6.62 7.61
C ASN A 69 -4.48 -6.40 8.10
N ARG A 70 -5.45 -6.83 7.28
CA ARG A 70 -6.87 -6.72 7.57
C ARG A 70 -7.25 -7.61 8.76
N LYS A 71 -8.12 -7.12 9.64
CA LYS A 71 -8.73 -7.91 10.72
C LYS A 71 -9.88 -8.72 10.15
N GLY A 72 -10.02 -10.00 10.52
CA GLY A 72 -11.12 -10.87 10.08
C GLY A 72 -10.65 -12.20 9.46
N LYS A 73 -11.38 -12.70 8.45
CA LYS A 73 -11.10 -14.00 7.82
C LYS A 73 -9.70 -14.00 7.21
N GLY A 74 -8.85 -14.93 7.65
CA GLY A 74 -7.47 -15.03 7.18
C GLY A 74 -6.47 -14.13 7.92
N ASP A 75 -6.85 -13.49 9.03
CA ASP A 75 -5.98 -12.65 9.85
C ASP A 75 -4.64 -13.34 10.16
N ARG A 76 -3.61 -12.92 9.43
CA ARG A 76 -2.25 -13.43 9.54
C ARG A 76 -1.50 -12.73 10.66
N VAL A 77 -1.87 -11.50 10.99
CA VAL A 77 -1.13 -10.69 11.96
C VAL A 77 -1.33 -11.21 13.36
N SER A 78 -2.57 -11.49 13.79
CA SER A 78 -2.80 -12.07 15.12
C SER A 78 -2.14 -13.44 15.26
N ARG A 79 -2.24 -14.30 14.23
CA ARG A 79 -1.61 -15.62 14.23
C ARG A 79 -0.09 -15.55 14.37
N LEU A 80 0.56 -14.66 13.61
CA LEU A 80 2.02 -14.50 13.69
C LEU A 80 2.46 -13.83 14.98
N LYS A 81 1.73 -12.83 15.48
CA LYS A 81 2.00 -12.20 16.79
C LYS A 81 1.95 -13.22 17.93
N LYS A 82 0.95 -14.09 17.94
CA LYS A 82 0.82 -15.16 18.94
C LYS A 82 1.95 -16.18 18.86
N LYS A 83 2.41 -16.50 17.65
CA LYS A 83 3.45 -17.51 17.42
C LYS A 83 4.86 -16.98 17.67
N PHE A 84 5.09 -15.71 17.40
CA PHE A 84 6.40 -15.09 17.46
C PHE A 84 6.30 -13.77 18.23
N ASP A 85 6.86 -13.76 19.44
CA ASP A 85 7.03 -12.53 20.21
C ASP A 85 8.27 -11.79 19.71
N ASN A 86 8.10 -11.05 18.60
CA ASN A 86 9.18 -10.30 17.99
C ASN A 86 8.69 -8.93 17.51
N GLU A 87 9.20 -7.88 18.16
CA GLU A 87 8.80 -6.50 17.91
C GLU A 87 9.08 -6.04 16.46
N LYS A 88 10.24 -6.41 15.91
CA LYS A 88 10.63 -6.08 14.53
C LYS A 88 9.69 -6.70 13.52
N LEU A 89 9.28 -7.95 13.75
CA LEU A 89 8.27 -8.64 12.95
C LEU A 89 6.91 -7.94 13.07
N ASN A 90 6.49 -7.59 14.28
CA ASN A 90 5.20 -6.92 14.55
C ASN A 90 5.11 -5.58 13.81
N LYS A 91 6.19 -4.79 13.82
CA LYS A 91 6.29 -3.54 13.06
C LYS A 91 6.19 -3.79 11.55
N LYS A 92 6.87 -4.81 11.03
CA LYS A 92 6.80 -5.17 9.60
C LYS A 92 5.39 -5.63 9.19
N LEU A 93 4.71 -6.40 10.04
CA LEU A 93 3.36 -6.91 9.79
C LEU A 93 2.29 -5.81 9.80
N THR A 94 2.53 -4.70 10.49
CA THR A 94 1.57 -3.60 10.63
C THR A 94 1.83 -2.42 9.70
N ARG A 95 2.98 -2.43 9.00
CA ARG A 95 3.38 -1.37 8.08
C ARG A 95 2.52 -1.36 6.82
N ALA A 96 2.01 -0.19 6.45
CA ALA A 96 1.39 0.02 5.15
C ALA A 96 2.44 0.04 4.04
N ASN A 97 2.06 -0.45 2.86
CA ASN A 97 2.81 -0.23 1.64
C ASN A 97 2.27 1.03 0.95
N HIS A 98 3.12 2.02 0.74
CA HIS A 98 2.73 3.30 0.14
C HIS A 98 3.10 3.30 -1.34
N VAL A 99 2.10 3.14 -2.21
CA VAL A 99 2.29 3.04 -3.66
C VAL A 99 2.05 4.41 -4.30
N PRO A 100 3.05 5.05 -4.93
CA PRO A 100 2.88 6.31 -5.64
C PRO A 100 1.97 6.16 -6.86
N VAL A 101 0.93 6.99 -6.96
CA VAL A 101 -0.03 6.94 -8.06
C VAL A 101 -0.17 8.31 -8.72
N LEU A 102 -0.07 8.32 -10.04
CA LEU A 102 -0.40 9.46 -10.90
C LEU A 102 -1.89 9.40 -11.24
N TRP A 103 -2.68 10.22 -10.57
CA TRP A 103 -4.13 10.33 -10.76
C TRP A 103 -4.52 11.81 -10.69
N ARG A 104 -4.63 12.46 -11.85
CA ARG A 104 -4.80 13.94 -11.93
C ARG A 104 -6.24 14.36 -11.70
N ASP A 105 -7.16 13.55 -12.17
CA ASP A 105 -8.61 13.72 -12.25
C ASP A 105 -9.34 12.84 -11.22
N ALA A 106 -8.71 12.61 -10.06
CA ALA A 106 -9.34 11.86 -8.99
C ALA A 106 -10.63 12.55 -8.53
N PRO A 107 -11.75 11.82 -8.37
CA PRO A 107 -13.03 12.39 -7.93
C PRO A 107 -12.97 12.95 -6.50
N VAL A 108 -11.97 12.52 -5.72
CA VAL A 108 -11.68 13.00 -4.36
C VAL A 108 -10.21 13.39 -4.24
N LYS A 109 -9.95 14.44 -3.45
CA LYS A 109 -8.57 14.90 -3.21
C LYS A 109 -7.83 13.91 -2.30
N PRO A 110 -6.51 13.69 -2.53
CA PRO A 110 -5.70 12.92 -1.59
C PRO A 110 -5.65 13.63 -0.24
N PHE A 111 -5.91 12.88 0.83
CA PHE A 111 -5.79 13.40 2.18
C PHE A 111 -4.39 13.97 2.44
N ARG A 112 -4.31 15.13 3.09
CA ARG A 112 -3.04 15.71 3.52
C ARG A 112 -3.13 16.05 5.00
N PHE A 113 -2.34 15.36 5.81
CA PHE A 113 -2.26 15.62 7.24
C PHE A 113 -1.70 17.03 7.49
N ASN A 114 -2.39 17.79 8.35
CA ASN A 114 -1.92 19.09 8.80
C ASN A 114 -1.67 19.05 10.31
N PRO A 115 -0.40 19.12 10.79
CA PRO A 115 -0.10 19.03 12.22
C PRO A 115 -0.62 20.22 13.05
N LYS A 116 -1.09 21.30 12.41
CA LYS A 116 -1.65 22.48 13.07
C LYS A 116 -3.15 22.40 13.35
N LEU A 117 -3.83 21.38 12.81
CA LEU A 117 -5.27 21.21 12.94
C LEU A 117 -5.58 20.06 13.90
N GLU A 118 -6.64 20.22 14.68
CA GLU A 118 -7.18 19.14 15.50
C GLU A 118 -7.75 18.01 14.64
N LYS A 119 -8.01 16.84 15.24
CA LYS A 119 -8.38 15.61 14.50
C LYS A 119 -9.68 15.74 13.71
N ASP A 120 -10.66 16.43 14.28
CA ASP A 120 -11.97 16.74 13.72
C ASP A 120 -11.89 17.81 12.62
N GLN A 121 -10.86 18.64 12.65
CA GLN A 121 -10.56 19.65 11.63
C GLN A 121 -9.71 19.09 10.47
N GLN A 122 -9.21 17.85 10.59
CA GLN A 122 -8.53 17.20 9.47
C GLN A 122 -9.51 16.91 8.34
N GLY A 123 -9.03 17.00 7.09
CA GLY A 123 -9.84 16.59 5.94
C GLY A 123 -10.15 15.10 5.92
N ASP A 124 -11.05 14.73 5.02
CA ASP A 124 -11.49 13.36 4.85
C ASP A 124 -10.41 12.41 4.32
N ARG A 125 -10.48 11.16 4.79
CA ARG A 125 -9.58 10.08 4.40
C ARG A 125 -10.34 9.03 3.59
N TYR A 126 -10.38 9.23 2.28
CA TYR A 126 -11.02 8.30 1.37
C TYR A 126 -10.21 7.02 1.18
N PHE A 127 -10.92 5.89 1.30
CA PHE A 127 -10.50 4.61 0.76
C PHE A 127 -10.92 4.53 -0.70
N VAL A 128 -9.99 4.12 -1.55
CA VAL A 128 -10.18 4.00 -3.00
C VAL A 128 -9.76 2.62 -3.46
N GLU A 129 -10.41 2.15 -4.52
CA GLU A 129 -10.07 0.91 -5.20
C GLU A 129 -9.92 1.22 -6.68
N ILE A 130 -8.71 1.02 -7.22
CA ILE A 130 -8.39 1.38 -8.59
C ILE A 130 -7.67 0.26 -9.31
N LYS A 131 -7.79 0.26 -10.62
CA LYS A 131 -6.83 -0.37 -11.51
C LYS A 131 -5.80 0.66 -11.92
N ALA A 132 -4.54 0.26 -11.91
CA ALA A 132 -3.44 1.14 -12.28
C ALA A 132 -2.37 0.39 -13.07
N LYS A 133 -1.71 1.09 -14.00
CA LYS A 133 -0.62 0.54 -14.80
C LYS A 133 0.72 1.00 -14.24
N PHE A 134 1.63 0.06 -14.02
CA PHE A 134 2.99 0.39 -13.65
C PHE A 134 3.70 1.11 -14.81
N ILE A 135 4.43 2.18 -14.49
CA ILE A 135 5.21 2.98 -15.43
C ILE A 135 6.70 2.73 -15.15
N PRO A 136 7.36 1.84 -15.91
CA PRO A 136 8.80 1.60 -15.77
C PRO A 136 9.61 2.90 -15.90
N GLY A 137 10.69 3.01 -15.14
CA GLY A 137 11.56 4.19 -15.12
C GLY A 137 11.09 5.35 -14.23
N ARG A 138 9.81 5.39 -13.83
CA ARG A 138 9.29 6.37 -12.84
C ARG A 138 8.99 5.76 -11.47
N GLU A 139 8.95 4.44 -11.38
CA GLU A 139 8.59 3.69 -10.16
C GLU A 139 7.22 4.12 -9.59
N GLN A 140 6.28 4.41 -10.50
CA GLN A 140 4.96 4.96 -10.22
C GLN A 140 3.88 4.19 -10.99
N TRP A 141 2.64 4.35 -10.55
CA TRP A 141 1.47 3.75 -11.18
C TRP A 141 0.58 4.83 -11.79
N GLY A 142 0.26 4.73 -13.06
CA GLY A 142 -0.75 5.58 -13.71
C GLY A 142 -2.14 5.02 -13.43
N PHE A 143 -3.07 5.85 -12.98
CA PHE A 143 -4.48 5.49 -12.86
C PHE A 143 -5.04 5.02 -14.22
N MET A 144 -5.92 4.01 -14.18
CA MET A 144 -6.63 3.52 -15.37
C MET A 144 -8.14 3.61 -15.19
N GLU A 145 -8.68 3.02 -14.12
CA GLU A 145 -10.11 3.00 -13.84
C GLU A 145 -10.39 2.86 -12.34
N LEU A 146 -11.57 3.33 -11.92
CA LEU A 146 -12.13 3.05 -10.61
C LEU A 146 -12.69 1.63 -10.60
N LEU A 147 -12.40 0.87 -9.56
CA LEU A 147 -13.02 -0.43 -9.30
C LEU A 147 -14.18 -0.35 -8.32
N GLY A 148 -14.35 0.81 -7.68
CA GLY A 148 -15.43 1.15 -6.76
C GLY A 148 -15.42 2.65 -6.45
N GLU A 149 -16.53 3.16 -5.95
CA GLU A 149 -16.62 4.56 -5.54
C GLU A 149 -15.72 4.84 -4.32
N PRO A 150 -15.03 6.00 -4.26
CA PRO A 150 -14.32 6.41 -3.07
C PRO A 150 -15.25 6.44 -1.86
N THR A 151 -14.81 5.86 -0.75
CA THR A 151 -15.62 5.74 0.47
C THR A 151 -14.87 6.19 1.71
N LEU A 152 -15.61 6.66 2.71
CA LEU A 152 -15.09 6.95 4.05
C LEU A 152 -15.06 5.71 4.95
N ASP A 153 -15.69 4.61 4.52
CA ASP A 153 -15.64 3.34 5.24
C ASP A 153 -14.32 2.62 4.94
N VAL A 154 -13.36 2.78 5.85
CA VAL A 154 -12.02 2.21 5.72
C VAL A 154 -12.00 0.81 6.34
N PRO A 155 -11.63 -0.25 5.59
CA PRO A 155 -11.53 -1.61 6.12
C PRO A 155 -10.63 -1.67 7.36
N LYS A 156 -11.07 -2.40 8.40
CA LYS A 156 -10.31 -2.51 9.66
C LYS A 156 -8.96 -3.21 9.45
N PHE A 157 -7.88 -2.55 9.88
CA PHE A 157 -6.51 -3.08 9.85
C PHE A 157 -5.81 -2.94 11.20
N TYR A 158 -4.69 -3.67 11.39
CA TYR A 158 -3.83 -3.49 12.56
C TYR A 158 -3.03 -2.21 12.45
N LYS A 159 -3.19 -1.29 13.42
CA LYS A 159 -2.32 -0.12 13.52
C LYS A 159 -0.99 -0.53 14.13
N PRO A 160 0.13 0.10 13.74
CA PRO A 160 1.39 -0.04 14.47
C PRO A 160 1.16 0.36 15.94
N GLU A 161 1.66 -0.44 16.86
CA GLU A 161 1.68 -0.09 18.27
C GLU A 161 2.66 1.08 18.48
N LYS A 162 2.20 2.14 19.16
CA LYS A 162 3.10 3.20 19.61
C LYS A 162 3.86 2.64 20.79
N ILE A 163 5.17 2.48 20.64
CA ILE A 163 6.04 2.21 21.77
C ILE A 163 6.08 3.52 22.57
N PRO A 164 5.66 3.53 23.85
CA PRO A 164 5.91 4.69 24.70
C PRO A 164 7.41 4.94 24.68
N ASN A 165 7.85 6.17 24.47
CA ASN A 165 9.26 6.49 24.75
C ASN A 165 9.49 6.12 26.21
N SER A 166 10.23 5.03 26.46
CA SER A 166 10.83 4.81 27.77
C SER A 166 11.64 6.07 28.02
N LYS A 167 11.23 6.83 29.03
CA LYS A 167 12.06 7.90 29.57
C LYS A 167 13.39 7.23 29.90
N VAL A 168 14.44 7.60 29.17
CA VAL A 168 15.80 7.38 29.65
C VAL A 168 15.90 8.32 30.84
N ALA A 169 15.67 7.76 32.03
CA ALA A 169 16.01 8.37 33.31
C ALA A 169 17.47 8.02 33.62
#